data_AF-A0A7V9UGZ5-F1
#
_entry.id   AF-A0A7V9UGZ5-F1
#
_cell.length_a   1.000
_cell.length_b   1.000
_cell.length_c   1.000
_cell.angle_alpha   90.00
_cell.angle_beta   90.00
_cell.angle_gamma   90.00
#
_symmetry.space_group_name_H-M   'P 1'
#
loop_
_entity.id
_entity.type
_entity.pdbx_description
1 polymer ?
#
loop_
_entity_poly.entity_id
_entity_poly.type
_entity_poly.pdbx_seq_one_letter_code
_entity_poly.pdbx_strand_id
1 'polypeptide(L)'
;MNIQKDEIKPAPAGLQAGYKPLPTGKLLDVSMIDTIKRIVSSSLSLVLELAVVILATIVYPFAAVNYNPKQLPPTCKKVTILVHGFLHNNTAWMYLKHRFEKHPELGTIFTINLGHPFQSIEDYTEKLKEQ
;
A
#
# COMPACT_ATOMS: atom_id res chain seq x y z
N MET A 1 -14.85 -17.82 74.21
CA MET A 1 -14.65 -16.40 73.83
C MET A 1 -15.85 -16.00 73.00
N ASN A 2 -16.70 -15.14 73.56
CA ASN A 2 -18.08 -14.90 73.13
C ASN A 2 -18.11 -13.57 72.36
N ILE A 3 -18.45 -13.59 71.07
CA ILE A 3 -18.50 -12.36 70.24
C ILE A 3 -19.96 -11.90 70.18
N GLN A 4 -20.24 -10.77 70.83
CA GLN A 4 -21.52 -10.06 70.75
C GLN A 4 -21.76 -9.59 69.31
N LYS A 5 -22.98 -9.81 68.80
CA LYS A 5 -23.46 -9.22 67.55
C LYS A 5 -24.07 -7.86 67.87
N ASP A 6 -23.40 -6.79 67.46
CA ASP A 6 -23.98 -5.45 67.52
C ASP A 6 -25.06 -5.28 66.45
N GLU A 7 -26.20 -4.77 66.90
CA GLU A 7 -27.44 -4.60 66.17
C GLU A 7 -27.35 -3.38 65.23
N ILE A 8 -27.40 -3.60 63.92
CA ILE A 8 -27.37 -2.53 62.92
C ILE A 8 -28.76 -1.85 62.87
N LYS A 9 -28.83 -0.60 63.35
CA LYS A 9 -30.02 0.25 63.20
C LYS A 9 -30.25 0.61 61.71
N PRO A 10 -31.48 0.50 61.17
CA PRO A 10 -31.77 0.98 59.83
C PRO A 10 -31.73 2.52 59.76
N ALA A 11 -31.18 3.04 58.65
CA ALA A 11 -31.09 4.46 58.37
C ALA A 11 -32.49 5.10 58.25
N PRO A 12 -32.67 6.36 58.68
CA PRO A 12 -33.97 7.03 58.62
C PRO A 12 -34.43 7.25 57.18
N ALA A 13 -35.66 6.82 56.90
CA ALA A 13 -36.36 7.06 55.66
C ALA A 13 -36.70 8.55 55.54
N GLY A 14 -35.94 9.31 54.75
CA GLY A 14 -36.26 10.71 54.53
C GLY A 14 -35.16 11.54 53.88
N LEU A 15 -34.79 11.23 52.63
CA LEU A 15 -34.16 12.22 51.75
C LEU A 15 -34.36 11.83 50.28
N GLN A 16 -35.56 12.04 49.75
CA GLN A 16 -35.77 12.05 48.30
C GLN A 16 -35.26 13.39 47.74
N ALA A 17 -33.95 13.48 47.53
CA ALA A 17 -33.37 14.57 46.76
C ALA A 17 -33.75 14.36 45.29
N GLY A 18 -34.64 15.22 44.78
CA GLY A 18 -35.06 15.22 43.38
C GLY A 18 -33.88 15.43 42.44
N TYR A 19 -33.41 14.34 41.84
CA TYR A 19 -32.43 14.39 40.76
C TYR A 19 -33.18 14.80 39.48
N LYS A 20 -33.09 16.07 39.10
CA LYS A 20 -33.43 16.50 37.73
C LYS A 20 -32.26 16.13 36.83
N PRO A 21 -32.41 15.23 35.85
CA PRO A 21 -31.34 15.00 34.89
C PRO A 21 -31.04 16.31 34.14
N LEU A 22 -29.76 16.67 34.08
CA LEU A 22 -29.29 17.79 33.26
C LEU A 22 -29.67 17.54 31.80
N PRO A 23 -30.02 18.60 31.03
CA PRO A 23 -30.24 18.44 29.60
C PRO A 23 -28.92 18.02 28.95
N THR A 24 -28.84 16.76 28.54
CA THR A 24 -27.78 16.23 27.70
C THR A 24 -27.75 17.02 26.40
N GLY A 25 -26.86 18.02 26.35
CA GLY A 25 -26.53 18.73 25.12
C GLY A 25 -26.10 17.71 24.07
N LYS A 26 -26.80 17.74 22.92
CA LYS A 26 -26.50 17.10 21.64
C LYS A 26 -25.30 16.13 21.67
N LEU A 27 -25.57 14.90 22.09
CA LEU A 27 -24.77 13.75 21.68
C LEU A 27 -24.86 13.67 20.16
N LEU A 28 -23.75 13.93 19.47
CA LEU A 28 -23.56 13.50 18.09
C LEU A 28 -23.88 12.00 18.09
N ASP A 29 -24.95 11.63 17.39
CA ASP A 29 -25.41 10.25 17.29
C ASP A 29 -24.23 9.36 16.88
N VAL A 30 -24.04 8.24 17.56
CA VAL A 30 -22.92 7.31 17.30
C VAL A 30 -22.94 6.88 15.83
N SER A 31 -24.12 6.82 15.21
CA SER A 31 -24.29 6.58 13.77
C SER A 31 -23.65 7.65 12.88
N MET A 32 -23.68 8.91 13.33
CA MET A 32 -23.10 10.06 12.63
C MET A 32 -21.57 10.02 12.72
N ILE A 33 -21.01 9.61 13.86
CA ILE A 33 -19.57 9.43 14.05
C ILE A 33 -19.05 8.32 13.12
N ASP A 34 -19.77 7.20 13.00
CA ASP A 34 -19.39 6.10 12.11
C ASP A 34 -19.51 6.49 10.63
N THR A 35 -20.52 7.30 10.28
CA THR A 35 -20.68 7.84 8.92
C THR A 35 -19.53 8.78 8.56
N ILE A 36 -19.13 9.67 9.48
CA ILE A 36 -17.98 10.56 9.28
C ILE A 36 -16.69 9.76 9.10
N LYS A 37 -16.45 8.74 9.95
CA LYS A 37 -15.28 7.86 9.81
C LYS A 37 -15.24 7.16 8.46
N ARG A 38 -16.38 6.66 7.96
CA ARG A 38 -16.47 6.03 6.63
C ARG A 38 -16.13 7.01 5.52
N ILE A 39 -16.72 8.22 5.54
CA ILE A 39 -16.45 9.25 4.54
C ILE A 39 -14.97 9.64 4.52
N VAL A 40 -14.37 9.84 5.69
CA VAL A 40 -12.93 10.16 5.83
C VAL A 40 -12.05 9.01 5.32
N SER A 41 -12.42 7.76 5.61
CA SER A 41 -11.66 6.59 5.12
C SER A 41 -11.78 6.39 3.62
N SER A 42 -12.96 6.64 3.04
CA SER A 42 -13.20 6.53 1.59
C SER A 42 -12.47 7.63 0.83
N SER A 43 -12.44 8.87 1.35
CA SER A 43 -11.69 9.95 0.71
C SER A 43 -10.18 9.72 0.78
N LEU A 44 -9.67 9.18 1.88
CA LEU A 44 -8.26 8.78 1.98
C LEU A 44 -7.90 7.70 0.96
N SER A 45 -8.76 6.69 0.77
CA SER A 45 -8.55 5.63 -0.24
C SER A 45 -8.46 6.19 -1.65
N LEU A 46 -9.36 7.11 -2.01
CA LEU A 46 -9.37 7.76 -3.32
C LEU A 46 -8.11 8.60 -3.57
N VAL A 47 -7.64 9.33 -2.56
CA VAL A 47 -6.39 10.10 -2.65
C VAL A 47 -5.18 9.17 -2.83
N LEU A 48 -5.17 8.03 -2.14
CA LEU A 48 -4.08 7.06 -2.25
C LEU A 48 -4.04 6.40 -3.63
N GLU A 49 -5.20 6.00 -4.17
CA GLU A 49 -5.32 5.47 -5.53
C GLU A 49 -4.84 6.48 -6.58
N LEU A 50 -5.26 7.75 -6.46
CA LEU A 50 -4.81 8.81 -7.34
C LEU A 50 -3.30 9.04 -7.25
N ALA A 51 -2.74 9.03 -6.04
CA ALA A 51 -1.30 9.16 -5.82
C ALA A 51 -0.51 8.03 -6.50
N VAL A 52 -1.01 6.79 -6.45
CA VAL A 52 -0.41 5.64 -7.14
C VAL A 52 -0.43 5.83 -8.66
N VAL A 53 -1.54 6.31 -9.23
CA VAL A 53 -1.64 6.58 -10.68
C VAL A 53 -0.66 7.68 -11.12
N ILE A 54 -0.57 8.77 -10.34
CA ILE A 54 0.39 9.86 -10.62
C ILE A 54 1.82 9.34 -10.54
N LEU A 55 2.16 8.58 -9.51
CA LEU A 55 3.49 7.99 -9.35
C LEU A 55 3.82 7.06 -10.52
N ALA A 56 2.88 6.19 -10.91
CA ALA A 56 3.06 5.29 -12.05
C ALA A 56 3.28 6.06 -13.36
N THR A 57 2.58 7.19 -13.56
CA THR A 57 2.72 8.04 -14.73
C THR A 57 4.07 8.76 -14.76
N ILE A 58 4.57 9.23 -13.62
CA ILE A 58 5.89 9.87 -13.50
C ILE A 58 7.02 8.86 -13.71
N VAL A 59 6.85 7.62 -13.23
CA VAL A 59 7.86 6.56 -13.37
C VAL A 59 7.85 5.94 -14.77
N TYR A 60 6.72 6.01 -15.49
CA TYR A 60 6.55 5.49 -16.86
C TYR A 60 7.66 5.93 -17.85
N PRO A 61 8.06 7.20 -17.95
CA PRO A 61 9.14 7.61 -18.86
C PRO A 61 10.54 7.17 -18.41
N PHE A 62 10.80 6.96 -17.12
CA PHE A 62 12.09 6.43 -16.63
C PHE A 62 12.24 4.93 -16.86
N ALA A 63 11.13 4.27 -17.17
CA ALA A 63 11.06 2.93 -17.72
C ALA A 63 11.47 2.86 -19.22
N ALA A 64 11.68 3.98 -19.90
CA ALA A 64 12.10 3.97 -21.30
C ALA A 64 13.62 3.84 -21.49
N VAL A 65 14.39 3.40 -20.48
CA VAL A 65 15.81 3.09 -20.66
C VAL A 65 15.94 1.79 -21.45
N ASN A 66 15.88 1.92 -22.77
CA ASN A 66 16.19 0.88 -23.74
C ASN A 66 17.70 0.62 -23.69
N TYR A 67 18.11 -0.45 -23.01
CA TYR A 67 19.51 -0.87 -23.01
C TYR A 67 19.80 -1.70 -24.26
N ASN A 68 20.88 -1.36 -24.96
CA ASN A 68 21.36 -2.15 -26.09
C ASN A 68 22.35 -3.21 -25.58
N PRO A 69 22.02 -4.52 -25.65
CA PRO A 69 22.90 -5.61 -25.18
C PRO A 69 24.27 -5.64 -25.86
N LYS A 70 24.44 -4.96 -27.01
CA LYS A 70 25.73 -4.84 -27.71
C LYS A 70 26.73 -3.92 -27.01
N GLN A 71 26.32 -3.17 -25.97
CA GLN A 71 27.18 -2.24 -25.22
C GLN A 71 27.71 -2.82 -23.90
N LEU A 72 27.72 -4.15 -23.74
CA LEU A 72 28.25 -4.79 -22.55
C LEU A 72 29.77 -4.55 -22.44
N PRO A 73 30.28 -4.09 -21.29
CA PRO A 73 31.71 -4.04 -21.08
C PRO A 73 32.29 -5.47 -21.16
N PRO A 74 33.49 -5.64 -21.74
CA PRO A 74 34.09 -6.96 -21.99
C PRO A 74 34.36 -7.78 -20.72
N THR A 75 34.25 -7.16 -19.54
CA THR A 75 34.39 -7.80 -18.23
C THR A 75 33.10 -8.47 -17.71
N CYS A 76 31.97 -8.27 -18.37
CA CYS A 76 30.68 -8.80 -17.95
C CYS A 76 30.56 -10.30 -18.32
N LYS A 77 30.91 -11.19 -17.38
CA LYS A 77 30.89 -12.65 -17.61
C LYS A 77 29.51 -13.29 -17.54
N LYS A 78 28.55 -12.65 -16.86
CA LYS A 78 27.21 -13.17 -16.64
C LYS A 78 26.21 -12.02 -16.69
N VAL A 79 25.16 -12.23 -17.48
CA VAL A 79 24.10 -11.26 -17.72
C VAL A 79 22.75 -11.88 -17.36
N THR A 80 21.97 -11.16 -16.57
CA THR A 80 20.60 -11.52 -16.22
C THR A 80 19.65 -10.51 -16.88
N ILE A 81 18.65 -11.01 -17.59
CA ILE A 81 17.66 -10.20 -18.31
C ILE A 81 16.30 -10.39 -17.66
N LEU A 82 15.65 -9.29 -17.32
CA LEU A 82 14.30 -9.23 -16.76
C LEU A 82 13.33 -8.80 -17.86
N VAL A 83 12.43 -9.70 -18.24
CA VAL A 83 11.40 -9.47 -19.26
C VAL A 83 10.06 -9.36 -18.56
N HIS A 84 9.32 -8.28 -18.80
CA HIS A 84 7.99 -8.11 -18.21
C HIS A 84 6.92 -8.94 -18.94
N GLY A 85 5.84 -9.26 -18.23
CA GLY A 85 4.67 -9.93 -18.80
C GLY A 85 3.64 -8.98 -19.40
N PHE A 86 2.45 -9.52 -19.69
CA PHE A 86 1.29 -8.79 -20.23
C PHE A 86 0.81 -7.68 -19.27
N LEU A 87 0.43 -6.52 -19.83
CA LEU A 87 0.01 -5.31 -19.10
C LEU A 87 1.02 -4.77 -18.07
N HIS A 88 2.30 -5.10 -18.23
CA HIS A 88 3.39 -4.52 -17.45
C HIS A 88 4.40 -3.84 -18.37
N ASN A 89 5.27 -3.04 -17.78
CA ASN A 89 6.46 -2.49 -18.41
C ASN A 89 7.68 -2.83 -17.53
N ASN A 90 8.86 -2.34 -17.86
CA ASN A 90 10.05 -2.58 -17.05
C ASN A 90 10.06 -1.90 -15.66
N THR A 91 9.13 -0.97 -15.34
CA THR A 91 9.04 -0.43 -13.96
C THR A 91 8.67 -1.51 -12.95
N ALA A 92 7.93 -2.54 -13.39
CA ALA A 92 7.58 -3.70 -12.58
C ALA A 92 8.82 -4.38 -11.96
N TRP A 93 9.97 -4.25 -12.62
CA TRP A 93 11.22 -4.82 -12.17
C TRP A 93 12.09 -3.86 -11.37
N MET A 94 11.73 -2.57 -11.18
CA MET A 94 12.61 -1.61 -10.49
C MET A 94 12.99 -2.07 -9.08
N TYR A 95 12.00 -2.50 -8.29
CA TYR A 95 12.24 -3.02 -6.94
C TYR A 95 13.11 -4.28 -6.97
N LEU A 96 12.80 -5.22 -7.88
CA LEU A 96 13.53 -6.48 -8.00
C LEU A 96 14.95 -6.28 -8.52
N LYS A 97 15.16 -5.40 -9.49
CA LYS A 97 16.46 -5.00 -10.02
C LYS A 97 17.33 -4.43 -8.91
N HIS A 98 16.82 -3.46 -8.13
CA HIS A 98 17.57 -2.90 -7.00
C HIS A 98 17.92 -3.96 -5.94
N ARG A 99 17.01 -4.91 -5.70
CA ARG A 99 17.30 -6.03 -4.78
C ARG A 99 18.37 -6.95 -5.34
N PHE A 100 18.27 -7.34 -6.61
CA PHE A 100 19.19 -8.26 -7.26
C PHE A 100 20.56 -7.66 -7.56
N GLU A 101 20.68 -6.33 -7.70
CA GLU A 101 21.98 -5.64 -7.81
C GLU A 101 22.85 -5.83 -6.56
N LYS A 102 22.26 -6.24 -5.42
CA LYS A 102 22.99 -6.59 -4.20
C LYS A 102 23.60 -8.01 -4.24
N HIS A 103 23.34 -8.76 -5.30
CA HIS A 103 23.73 -10.16 -5.49
C HIS A 103 24.71 -10.29 -6.65
N PRO A 104 26.04 -10.23 -6.41
CA PRO A 104 27.04 -10.26 -7.46
C PRO A 104 27.02 -11.57 -8.29
N GLU A 105 26.49 -12.67 -7.74
CA GLU A 105 26.31 -13.96 -8.41
C GLU A 105 25.29 -13.94 -9.56
N LEU A 106 24.39 -12.94 -9.57
CA LEU A 106 23.41 -12.74 -10.63
C LEU A 106 24.00 -11.99 -11.83
N GLY A 107 25.22 -11.48 -11.70
CA GLY A 107 25.90 -10.72 -12.76
C GLY A 107 25.22 -9.38 -13.02
N THR A 108 25.45 -8.82 -14.20
CA THR A 108 24.84 -7.54 -14.56
C THR A 108 23.39 -7.74 -14.97
N ILE A 109 22.50 -6.93 -14.40
CA ILE A 109 21.05 -7.10 -14.52
C ILE A 109 20.46 -6.04 -15.43
N PHE A 110 19.76 -6.49 -16.46
CA PHE A 110 19.07 -5.64 -17.42
C PHE A 110 17.57 -5.87 -17.37
N THR A 111 16.82 -4.86 -17.77
CA THR A 111 15.38 -4.94 -17.95
C THR A 111 15.06 -4.60 -19.40
N ILE A 112 14.30 -5.46 -20.08
CA ILE A 112 13.85 -5.18 -21.45
C ILE A 112 12.44 -4.60 -21.38
N ASN A 113 12.22 -3.53 -22.13
CA ASN A 113 10.91 -2.96 -22.37
C ASN A 113 10.44 -3.40 -23.77
N LEU A 114 9.43 -4.26 -23.83
CA LEU A 114 8.88 -4.77 -25.08
C LEU A 114 7.85 -3.79 -25.70
N GLY A 115 7.55 -2.69 -25.03
CA GLY A 115 6.61 -1.67 -25.47
C GLY A 115 5.17 -1.97 -25.05
N HIS A 116 4.20 -1.59 -25.89
CA HIS A 116 2.78 -1.73 -25.54
C HIS A 116 2.35 -3.19 -25.40
N PRO A 117 1.44 -3.51 -24.44
CA PRO A 117 1.03 -4.86 -24.08
C PRO A 117 0.11 -5.56 -25.10
N PHE A 118 -0.31 -4.87 -26.16
CA PHE A 118 -1.26 -5.37 -27.16
C PHE A 118 -0.55 -5.74 -28.46
N GLN A 119 0.55 -6.50 -28.36
CA GLN A 119 1.26 -7.01 -29.52
C GLN A 119 1.33 -8.54 -29.48
N SER A 120 1.55 -9.14 -30.65
CA SER A 120 1.73 -10.59 -30.74
C SER A 120 3.07 -10.99 -30.11
N ILE A 121 3.22 -12.27 -29.75
CA ILE A 121 4.48 -12.79 -29.23
C ILE A 121 5.57 -12.71 -30.31
N GLU A 122 5.18 -12.86 -31.57
CA GLU A 122 6.01 -12.72 -32.75
C GLU A 122 6.60 -11.30 -32.84
N ASP A 123 5.77 -10.26 -32.70
CA ASP A 123 6.22 -8.86 -32.72
C ASP A 123 7.20 -8.56 -31.58
N TYR A 124 6.95 -9.12 -30.38
CA TYR A 124 7.89 -8.99 -29.27
C TYR A 124 9.21 -9.69 -29.53
N THR A 125 9.17 -10.84 -30.21
CA THR A 125 10.37 -11.61 -30.57
C THR A 125 11.19 -10.89 -31.62
N GLU A 126 10.55 -10.20 -32.57
CA GLU A 126 11.26 -9.36 -33.55
C GLU A 126 11.96 -8.18 -32.90
N LYS A 127 11.27 -7.46 -32.00
CA LYS A 127 11.90 -6.38 -31.21
C LYS A 127 13.10 -6.83 -30.41
N LEU A 128 13.08 -8.06 -29.87
CA LEU A 128 14.23 -8.63 -29.17
C LEU A 128 15.44 -8.86 -30.08
N LYS A 129 15.22 -9.15 -31.37
CA LYS A 129 16.31 -9.32 -32.35
C LYS A 129 16.94 -7.99 -32.77
N GLU A 130 16.18 -6.91 -32.72
CA GLU A 130 16.64 -5.56 -33.10
C GLU A 130 17.52 -4.89 -32.04
N GLN A 131 17.36 -5.26 -30.76
CA GLN A 131 18.19 -4.77 -29.66
C GLN A 131 19.59 -5.40 -29.70
#